data_AF-A0A5D4SXH6-F1
#
_entry.id   AF-A0A5D4SXH6-F1
#
_cell.length_a   1.000
_cell.length_b   1.000
_cell.length_c   1.000
_cell.angle_alpha   90.00
_cell.angle_beta   90.00
_cell.angle_gamma   90.00
#
_symmetry.space_group_name_H-M   'P 1'
#
loop_
_entity.id
_entity.type
_entity.pdbx_description
1 polymer ?
#
loop_
_entity_poly.entity_id
_entity_poly.type
_entity_poly.pdbx_seq_one_letter_code
_entity_poly.pdbx_strand_id
1 'polypeptide(L)' 'MDRFLFAFGIIVFFLSFIFFVMNFFTNYEDTTMIVSVLIMLNASIAMCVAEILTKIKYIK' A
#
# COMPACT_ATOMS: atom_id res chain seq x y z
N MET A 1 -17.31 -1.94 2.29
CA MET A 1 -16.21 -1.35 3.07
C MET A 1 -14.91 -2.06 2.74
N ASP A 2 -14.89 -3.39 2.85
CA ASP A 2 -13.79 -4.31 2.53
C ASP A 2 -13.23 -4.11 1.10
N ARG A 3 -14.10 -4.15 0.07
CA ARG A 3 -13.69 -3.89 -1.34
C ARG A 3 -13.14 -2.49 -1.59
N PHE A 4 -13.64 -1.49 -0.86
CA PHE A 4 -13.15 -0.11 -0.98
C PHE A 4 -11.76 0.02 -0.36
N LEU A 5 -11.55 -0.58 0.83
CA LEU A 5 -10.26 -0.60 1.51
C LEU A 5 -9.19 -1.29 0.67
N PHE A 6 -9.56 -2.39 0.02
CA PHE A 6 -8.66 -3.12 -0.89
C PHE A 6 -8.29 -2.29 -2.12
N ALA A 7 -9.28 -1.69 -2.81
CA ALA A 7 -9.03 -0.84 -3.98
C ALA A 7 -8.20 0.41 -3.61
N PHE A 8 -8.48 1.03 -2.47
CA PHE A 8 -7.71 2.14 -1.93
C PHE A 8 -6.25 1.73 -1.67
N GLY A 9 -6.03 0.58 -1.02
CA GLY A 9 -4.70 0.04 -0.77
C GLY A 9 -3.90 -0.17 -2.06
N ILE A 10 -4.52 -0.72 -3.10
CA ILE A 10 -3.88 -0.90 -4.42
C ILE A 10 -3.44 0.45 -5.00
N ILE A 11 -4.33 1.45 -5.01
CA ILE A 11 -4.03 2.76 -5.59
C ILE A 11 -2.87 3.43 -4.85
N VAL A 12 -2.91 3.44 -3.52
CA VAL A 12 -1.86 4.03 -2.67
C VAL A 12 -0.54 3.28 -2.85
N PHE A 13 -0.59 1.96 -2.97
CA PHE A 13 0.60 1.14 -3.22
C PHE A 13 1.26 1.50 -4.55
N PHE A 14 0.50 1.55 -5.65
CA PHE A 14 1.04 1.91 -6.96
C PHE A 14 1.59 3.34 -7.00
N LEU A 15 0.88 4.29 -6.39
CA LEU A 15 1.35 5.67 -6.31
C LEU A 15 2.69 5.73 -5.58
N SER A 16 2.79 5.09 -4.42
CA SER A 16 4.02 5.06 -3.62
C SER A 16 5.14 4.27 -4.31
N PHE A 17 4.82 3.24 -5.08
CA PHE A 17 5.78 2.49 -5.88
C PHE A 17 6.40 3.34 -6.99
N ILE A 18 5.61 4.17 -7.67
CA ILE A 18 6.14 5.12 -8.67
C ILE A 18 7.10 6.10 -7.99
N PHE A 19 6.73 6.67 -6.84
CA PHE A 19 7.61 7.55 -6.07
C PHE A 19 8.90 6.83 -5.63
N PHE A 20 8.80 5.58 -5.18
CA PHE A 20 9.97 4.78 -4.83
C PHE A 20 10.91 4.61 -6.01
N VAL A 21 10.38 4.22 -7.17
CA VAL A 21 11.17 4.02 -8.40
C VAL A 21 11.83 5.32 -8.86
N MET A 22 11.09 6.44 -8.86
CA MET A 22 11.67 7.74 -9.22
C MET A 22 12.78 8.17 -8.27
N ASN A 23 12.59 8.01 -6.96
CA ASN A 23 13.64 8.34 -5.98
C ASN A 23 14.87 7.42 -6.13
N PHE A 24 14.66 6.14 -6.44
CA PHE A 24 15.74 5.17 -6.65
C PHE A 24 16.63 5.52 -7.85
N PHE A 25 16.05 5.97 -8.97
CA PHE A 25 16.82 6.33 -10.16
C PHE A 25 17.41 7.73 -10.13
N THR A 26 16.80 8.66 -9.37
CA THR A 26 17.18 10.08 -9.38
C THR A 26 18.11 10.44 -8.21
N ASN A 27 18.46 9.50 -7.32
CA ASN A 27 19.22 9.75 -6.08
C ASN A 27 18.68 10.96 -5.29
N TYR A 28 17.36 11.02 -5.14
CA TYR A 28 16.71 12.00 -4.25
C TYR A 28 17.00 11.68 -2.78
N GLU A 29 16.63 12.57 -1.85
CA GLU A 29 16.85 12.38 -0.41
C GLU A 29 16.44 10.99 0.10
N ASP A 30 17.35 10.33 0.83
CA ASP A 30 17.15 8.99 1.41
C ASP A 30 15.86 8.88 2.27
N THR A 31 15.45 9.98 2.89
CA THR A 31 14.22 10.09 3.69
C THR A 31 12.97 9.83 2.86
N THR A 32 12.90 10.32 1.63
CA THR A 32 11.75 10.13 0.73
C THR A 32 11.62 8.68 0.28
N MET A 33 12.75 8.00 0.05
CA MET A 33 12.78 6.57 -0.24
C MET A 33 12.24 5.76 0.95
N ILE A 34 12.70 6.03 2.16
CA ILE A 34 12.21 5.36 3.38
C ILE A 34 10.70 5.58 3.56
N VAL A 35 10.23 6.81 3.41
CA VAL A 35 8.79 7.15 3.52
C VAL A 35 7.97 6.37 2.50
N SER A 36 8.42 6.30 1.24
CA SER A 36 7.72 5.55 0.19
C SER A 36 7.63 4.05 0.51
N VAL A 37 8.66 3.46 1.13
CA VAL A 37 8.62 2.06 1.58
C VAL A 37 7.61 1.88 2.71
N LEU A 38 7.58 2.79 3.69
CA LEU A 38 6.62 2.72 4.80
C LEU A 38 5.17 2.87 4.34
N ILE A 39 4.91 3.74 3.36
CA ILE A 39 3.58 3.90 2.76
C ILE A 39 3.18 2.63 1.99
N MET A 40 4.08 2.04 1.20
CA MET A 40 3.82 0.76 0.51
C MET A 40 3.53 -0.37 1.51
N LEU A 41 4.27 -0.44 2.61
CA LEU A 41 4.03 -1.43 3.66
C LEU A 41 2.66 -1.24 4.31
N ASN A 42 2.31 0.01 4.65
CA ASN A 42 1.00 0.33 5.23
C ASN A 42 -0.15 -0.03 4.30
N ALA A 43 -0.03 0.30 3.01
CA ALA A 43 -1.00 -0.06 1.98
C ALA A 43 -1.16 -1.59 1.85
N SER A 44 -0.06 -2.33 1.94
CA SER A 44 -0.06 -3.80 1.91
C SER A 44 -0.79 -4.42 3.11
N ILE A 45 -0.59 -3.86 4.30
CA ILE A 45 -1.31 -4.26 5.51
C ILE A 45 -2.80 -3.99 5.35
N ALA A 46 -3.19 -2.82 4.83
CA ALA A 46 -4.59 -2.47 4.59
C ALA A 46 -5.27 -3.44 3.61
N MET A 47 -4.58 -3.86 2.54
CA MET A 47 -5.07 -4.87 1.61
C MET A 47 -5.25 -6.24 2.28
N CYS A 48 -4.28 -6.69 3.08
CA CYS A 48 -4.36 -7.95 3.82
C CYS A 48 -5.53 -7.95 4.83
N VAL A 49 -5.70 -6.85 5.59
CA VAL A 49 -6.82 -6.69 6.52
C VAL A 49 -8.16 -6.70 5.78
N ALA A 50 -8.25 -6.08 4.60
CA ALA A 50 -9.46 -6.11 3.78
C ALA A 50 -9.82 -7.54 3.34
N GLU A 51 -8.84 -8.36 2.99
CA GLU A 51 -9.07 -9.78 2.66
C GLU A 51 -9.54 -10.59 3.87
N ILE A 52 -8.89 -10.41 5.03
CA ILE A 52 -9.27 -11.10 6.27
C ILE A 52 -10.71 -10.75 6.66
N LEU A 53 -11.07 -9.46 6.66
CA LEU A 53 -12.43 -9.00 6.96
C LEU A 53 -13.45 -9.56 5.99
N THR A 54 -13.10 -9.64 4.69
CA THR A 54 -13.95 -10.26 3.69
C THR A 54 -14.18 -11.73 4.01
N LYS A 55 -13.13 -12.52 4.29
CA LYS A 55 -13.26 -13.95 4.62
C LYS A 55 -14.08 -14.19 5.87
N ILE A 56 -13.83 -13.46 6.96
CA ILE A 56 -14.57 -13.60 8.22
C ILE A 56 -16.06 -13.33 8.02
N LYS A 57 -16.41 -12.36 7.16
CA LYS A 57 -17.81 -12.01 6.87
C LYS A 57 -18.59 -13.13 6.16
N TYR A 58 -17.91 -14.00 5.42
CA TYR A 58 -18.51 -15.14 4.70
C TYR A 58 -18.49 -16.46 5.49
N ILE A 59 -17.93 -16.49 6.70
CA ILE A 59 -17.90 -17.68 7.58
C ILE A 59 -19.16 -17.78 8.47
N LYS A 60 -20.11 -16.84 8.33
CA LYS A 60 -21.38 -16.83 9.07
C LYS A 60 -22.46 -17.64 8.36
#